data_AF-A0A0W7YH43-F1
#
_entry.id   AF-A0A0W7YH43-F1
#
_cell.length_a   1.000
_cell.length_b   1.000
_cell.length_c   1.000
_cell.angle_alpha   90.00
_cell.angle_beta   90.00
_cell.angle_gamma   90.00
#
_symmetry.space_group_name_H-M   'P 1'
#
loop_
_entity.id
_entity.type
_entity.pdbx_description
1 polymer ?
#
loop_
_entity_poly.entity_id
_entity_poly.type
_entity_poly.pdbx_seq_one_letter_code
_entity_poly.pdbx_strand_id
1 'polypeptide(L)'
;MGMKYIEPVKSVVLFLLVMLSVVLTFLIWTYTPDYKFIEKTTGEEILIKPQKDMEDIIRPYKAIFRSDEEFTGTVSNAAMKDMMKTFKGWNILDLVPVNNNLSPNYVNQIISADNRMTIFFTGEIPFSAFNTIFQFTDKELPETTFNRMIIDWSNYNSKDLMLYYISSNNQSLFRSHVSVPNVNQFIKEVIEPAKKYEAFKEVEREGQTSLYVASNKMESVKFTYYIEEITPELFKNVLFPEPNIVQRNVESASSEKYTDGMSLMTLDTNLKSLNYVYPAAESSIRIEPSKLLKDSFEFINEHGGFTADFRYASTSINKNQMDYQLYLQGLPVYSNHVITRMTTIWGDSRIFHYKRPYFSLDMDIEAEKEIKELPSGTEIAERLKNANNIALSDIEELVLGYYLTQNQELNIFTFEPCWFVIRNGTWIKLTPEVLGGVKNGLE
;
A
#
# COMPACT_ATOMS: atom_id res chain seq x y z
N MET A 1 -17.72 -63.59 65.21
CA MET A 1 -18.39 -62.36 65.68
C MET A 1 -17.41 -61.21 65.49
N GLY A 2 -17.54 -60.21 64.62
CA GLY A 2 -18.46 -59.91 63.55
C GLY A 2 -17.87 -58.67 62.89
N MET A 3 -17.36 -58.79 61.65
CA MET A 3 -16.95 -57.63 60.84
C MET A 3 -18.23 -56.93 60.35
N LYS A 4 -18.96 -56.28 61.26
CA LYS A 4 -20.28 -55.70 60.97
C LYS A 4 -20.26 -54.18 60.73
N TYR A 5 -19.08 -53.56 60.77
CA TYR A 5 -18.94 -52.10 60.70
C TYR A 5 -18.03 -51.58 59.57
N ILE A 6 -17.41 -52.45 58.76
CA ILE A 6 -16.53 -52.02 57.66
C ILE A 6 -17.33 -51.53 56.44
N GLU A 7 -18.44 -52.21 56.10
CA GLU A 7 -19.33 -51.81 55.00
C GLU A 7 -19.97 -50.43 55.19
N PRO A 8 -20.61 -50.09 56.34
CA PRO A 8 -21.21 -48.78 56.51
C PRO A 8 -20.15 -47.66 56.50
N VAL A 9 -18.95 -47.89 57.03
CA VAL A 9 -17.86 -46.89 57.02
C VAL A 9 -17.38 -46.64 55.60
N LYS A 10 -17.22 -47.67 54.77
CA LYS A 10 -16.85 -47.51 53.35
C LYS A 10 -17.94 -46.76 52.58
N SER A 11 -19.21 -47.07 52.83
CA SER A 11 -20.33 -46.37 52.19
C SER A 11 -20.42 -44.91 52.62
N VAL A 12 -20.15 -44.59 53.89
CA VAL A 12 -20.11 -43.20 54.39
C VAL A 12 -18.95 -42.43 53.79
N VAL A 13 -17.74 -43.02 53.73
CA VAL A 13 -16.58 -42.39 53.11
C VAL A 13 -16.80 -42.17 51.61
N LEU A 14 -17.37 -43.14 50.91
CA LEU A 14 -17.70 -43.01 49.49
C LEU A 14 -18.73 -41.90 49.27
N PHE A 15 -19.79 -41.85 50.08
CA PHE A 15 -20.79 -40.79 50.01
C PHE A 15 -20.18 -39.40 50.23
N LEU A 16 -19.26 -39.27 51.19
CA LEU A 16 -18.55 -38.03 51.47
C LEU A 16 -17.65 -37.61 50.30
N LEU A 17 -16.95 -38.56 49.67
CA LEU A 17 -16.15 -38.32 48.47
C LEU A 17 -17.00 -37.88 47.28
N VAL A 18 -18.16 -38.49 47.08
CA VAL A 18 -19.09 -38.11 46.01
C VAL A 18 -19.62 -36.70 46.25
N MET A 19 -20.04 -36.38 47.49
CA MET A 19 -20.47 -35.03 47.84
C MET A 19 -19.36 -33.99 47.65
N LEU A 20 -18.13 -34.31 48.07
CA LEU A 20 -16.97 -33.44 47.86
C LEU A 20 -16.70 -33.21 46.37
N SER A 21 -16.80 -34.25 45.54
CA SER A 21 -16.64 -34.15 44.09
C SER A 21 -17.70 -33.24 43.46
N VAL A 22 -18.96 -33.36 43.89
CA VAL A 22 -20.06 -32.51 43.40
C VAL A 22 -19.83 -31.05 43.80
N VAL A 23 -19.42 -30.80 45.06
CA VAL A 23 -19.11 -29.45 45.53
C VAL A 23 -17.92 -28.85 44.79
N LEU A 24 -16.85 -29.62 44.56
CA LEU A 24 -15.69 -29.15 43.80
C LEU A 24 -16.06 -28.84 42.34
N THR A 25 -16.89 -29.70 41.73
CA THR A 25 -17.37 -29.49 40.37
C THR A 25 -18.24 -28.25 40.28
N PHE A 26 -19.13 -28.03 41.25
CA PHE A 26 -19.94 -26.83 41.34
C PHE A 26 -19.06 -25.59 41.55
N LEU A 27 -18.03 -25.67 42.39
CA LEU A 27 -17.06 -24.60 42.57
C LEU A 27 -16.36 -24.25 41.26
N ILE A 28 -15.86 -25.23 40.49
CA ILE A 28 -15.20 -24.98 39.20
C ILE A 28 -16.18 -24.39 38.18
N TRP A 29 -17.42 -24.89 38.13
CA TRP A 29 -18.42 -24.43 37.18
C TRP A 29 -18.93 -23.01 37.50
N THR A 30 -18.93 -22.62 38.78
CA THR A 30 -19.32 -21.28 39.23
C THR A 30 -18.11 -20.36 39.41
N TYR A 31 -16.89 -20.86 39.25
CA TYR A 31 -15.67 -20.07 39.30
C TYR A 31 -15.50 -19.33 37.98
N THR A 32 -16.01 -18.11 37.93
CA THR A 32 -15.52 -17.09 37.01
C THR A 32 -14.21 -16.55 37.58
N PRO A 33 -13.04 -16.88 37.01
CA PRO A 33 -11.82 -16.17 37.40
C PRO A 33 -12.07 -14.68 37.18
N ASP A 34 -11.74 -13.86 38.19
CA ASP A 34 -11.47 -12.44 37.94
C ASP A 34 -10.28 -12.42 36.99
N TYR A 35 -10.56 -12.42 35.68
CA TYR A 35 -9.64 -11.80 34.75
C TYR A 35 -9.53 -10.38 35.26
N LYS A 36 -8.46 -10.10 36.02
CA LYS A 36 -7.96 -8.74 36.07
C LYS A 36 -7.84 -8.37 34.61
N PHE A 37 -8.76 -7.53 34.13
CA PHE A 37 -8.47 -6.70 32.99
C PHE A 37 -7.06 -6.20 33.27
N ILE A 38 -6.13 -6.50 32.38
CA ILE A 38 -4.94 -5.66 32.29
C ILE A 38 -5.59 -4.29 32.15
N GLU A 39 -5.55 -3.49 33.22
CA GLU A 39 -5.89 -2.09 33.12
C GLU A 39 -5.06 -1.63 31.93
N LYS A 40 -5.73 -1.37 30.79
CA LYS A 40 -5.15 -0.52 29.77
C LYS A 40 -4.72 0.67 30.58
N THR A 41 -3.42 0.79 30.79
CA THR A 41 -2.83 1.96 31.40
C THR A 41 -3.48 3.11 30.66
N THR A 42 -4.24 3.93 31.39
CA THR A 42 -4.85 5.14 30.88
C THR A 42 -3.72 6.16 30.64
N GLY A 43 -2.68 5.75 29.92
CA GLY A 43 -1.77 6.63 29.24
C GLY A 43 -2.48 7.05 27.97
N GLU A 44 -2.51 8.35 27.72
CA GLU A 44 -2.94 8.88 26.43
C GLU A 44 -2.25 8.08 25.32
N GLU A 45 -3.02 7.47 24.41
CA GLU A 45 -2.46 6.80 23.24
C GLU A 45 -1.58 7.83 22.51
N ILE A 46 -0.27 7.59 22.47
CA ILE A 46 0.68 8.51 21.84
C ILE A 46 0.49 8.39 20.32
N LEU A 47 -0.23 9.35 19.76
CA LEU A 47 -0.43 9.46 18.31
C LEU A 47 0.56 10.48 17.73
N ILE A 48 1.32 10.06 16.71
CA ILE A 48 2.24 10.94 15.99
C ILE A 48 1.45 11.89 15.08
N LYS A 49 0.46 11.36 14.37
CA LYS A 49 -0.50 12.06 13.50
C LYS A 49 -1.88 11.37 13.61
N PRO A 50 -2.95 11.95 13.05
CA PRO A 50 -4.22 11.25 12.93
C PRO A 50 -4.07 9.92 12.17
N GLN A 51 -4.82 8.92 12.61
CA GLN A 51 -4.92 7.63 11.93
C GLN A 51 -5.58 7.81 10.56
N LYS A 52 -5.23 6.92 9.63
CA LYS A 52 -5.78 6.87 8.27
C LYS A 52 -6.67 5.67 8.07
N ASP A 53 -7.54 5.75 7.07
CA ASP A 53 -8.32 4.60 6.61
C ASP A 53 -7.53 3.80 5.57
N MET A 54 -7.85 2.51 5.41
CA MET A 54 -7.23 1.66 4.39
C MET A 54 -7.42 2.22 2.97
N GLU A 55 -8.53 2.92 2.71
CA GLU A 55 -8.84 3.58 1.44
C GLU A 55 -7.95 4.80 1.13
N ASP A 56 -7.26 5.36 2.13
CA ASP A 56 -6.22 6.36 1.90
C ASP A 56 -4.91 5.72 1.44
N ILE A 57 -4.67 4.47 1.84
CA ILE A 57 -3.43 3.74 1.58
C ILE A 57 -3.50 2.96 0.27
N ILE A 58 -4.65 2.32 -0.01
CA ILE A 58 -4.90 1.58 -1.25
C ILE A 58 -5.58 2.51 -2.25
N ARG A 59 -4.79 3.15 -3.11
CA ARG A 59 -5.30 4.08 -4.12
C ARG A 59 -4.75 3.76 -5.51
N PRO A 60 -5.59 3.86 -6.55
CA PRO A 60 -5.10 3.76 -7.90
C PRO A 60 -4.28 5.00 -8.27
N TYR A 61 -3.30 4.82 -9.16
CA TYR A 61 -2.45 5.91 -9.65
C TYR A 61 -2.81 6.36 -11.08
N LYS A 62 -3.57 5.54 -11.80
CA LYS A 62 -3.95 5.78 -13.19
C LYS A 62 -5.27 5.08 -13.49
N ALA A 63 -6.11 5.73 -14.28
CA ALA A 63 -7.22 5.08 -14.97
C ALA A 63 -7.19 5.44 -16.46
N ILE A 64 -7.50 4.45 -17.29
CA ILE A 64 -7.71 4.64 -18.73
C ILE A 64 -9.09 4.12 -19.11
N PHE A 65 -9.64 4.72 -20.15
CA PHE A 65 -10.95 4.42 -20.70
C PHE A 65 -10.79 4.17 -22.19
N ARG A 66 -11.50 3.17 -22.70
CA ARG A 66 -11.61 2.86 -24.11
C ARG A 66 -13.06 3.08 -24.53
N SER A 67 -13.28 4.03 -25.43
CA SER A 67 -14.60 4.34 -26.02
C SER A 67 -14.40 4.79 -27.46
N ASP A 68 -15.23 4.32 -28.38
CA ASP A 68 -15.19 4.69 -29.81
C ASP A 68 -13.79 4.49 -30.43
N GLU A 69 -13.09 3.42 -30.02
CA GLU A 69 -11.73 3.12 -30.46
C GLU A 69 -10.66 4.18 -30.11
N GLU A 70 -10.93 5.03 -29.12
CA GLU A 70 -9.97 5.99 -28.57
C GLU A 70 -9.69 5.71 -27.09
N PHE A 71 -8.44 5.94 -26.68
CA PHE A 71 -8.06 5.89 -25.26
C PHE A 71 -8.08 7.29 -24.67
N THR A 72 -8.82 7.48 -23.58
CA THR A 72 -8.67 8.64 -22.69
C THR A 72 -8.21 8.17 -21.32
N GLY A 73 -7.68 9.06 -20.50
CA GLY A 73 -7.19 8.64 -19.18
C GLY A 73 -6.80 9.79 -18.28
N THR A 74 -6.64 9.46 -17.00
CA THR A 74 -6.25 10.43 -15.99
C THR A 74 -5.32 9.81 -14.96
N VAL A 75 -4.37 10.62 -14.51
CA VAL A 75 -3.49 10.36 -13.36
C VAL A 75 -3.81 11.30 -12.20
N SER A 76 -4.92 12.05 -12.30
CA SER A 76 -5.32 13.02 -11.28
C SER A 76 -5.79 12.33 -10.00
N ASN A 77 -5.20 12.74 -8.87
CA ASN A 77 -5.58 12.24 -7.56
C ASN A 77 -7.05 12.50 -7.22
N ALA A 78 -7.57 13.67 -7.60
CA ALA A 78 -8.95 14.04 -7.33
C ALA A 78 -9.92 13.14 -8.10
N ALA A 79 -9.65 12.94 -9.40
CA ALA A 79 -10.44 12.04 -10.24
C ALA A 79 -10.43 10.60 -9.69
N MET A 80 -9.25 10.09 -9.28
CA MET A 80 -9.15 8.76 -8.66
C MET A 80 -9.97 8.67 -7.37
N LYS A 81 -9.90 9.68 -6.49
CA LYS A 81 -10.67 9.72 -5.24
C LYS A 81 -12.18 9.72 -5.51
N ASP A 82 -12.63 10.52 -6.47
CA ASP A 82 -14.04 10.61 -6.83
C ASP A 82 -14.55 9.27 -7.39
N MET A 83 -13.79 8.62 -8.29
CA MET A 83 -14.13 7.29 -8.80
C MET A 83 -14.23 6.25 -7.68
N MET A 84 -13.22 6.17 -6.80
CA MET A 84 -13.21 5.23 -5.68
C MET A 84 -14.39 5.48 -4.72
N LYS A 85 -14.81 6.73 -4.55
CA LYS A 85 -16.00 7.08 -3.78
C LYS A 85 -17.28 6.60 -4.46
N THR A 86 -17.42 6.73 -5.77
CA THR A 86 -18.56 6.21 -6.53
C THR A 86 -18.65 4.68 -6.47
N PHE A 87 -17.51 4.00 -6.38
CA PHE A 87 -17.38 2.55 -6.28
C PHE A 87 -17.66 2.00 -4.86
N LYS A 88 -17.58 2.86 -3.85
CA LYS A 88 -17.73 2.46 -2.45
C LYS A 88 -19.10 1.85 -2.20
N GLY A 89 -19.12 0.66 -1.61
CA GLY A 89 -20.35 -0.06 -1.26
C GLY A 89 -21.01 -0.79 -2.43
N TRP A 90 -20.32 -0.92 -3.57
CA TRP A 90 -20.77 -1.80 -4.65
C TRP A 90 -20.77 -3.27 -4.19
N ASN A 91 -21.85 -3.99 -4.52
CA ASN A 91 -22.02 -5.39 -4.19
C ASN A 91 -21.44 -6.28 -5.28
N ILE A 92 -20.30 -6.90 -4.98
CA ILE A 92 -19.61 -7.83 -5.86
C ILE A 92 -20.19 -9.23 -5.67
N LEU A 93 -20.55 -9.83 -6.80
CA LEU A 93 -21.24 -11.11 -6.90
C LEU A 93 -20.44 -12.07 -7.77
N ASP A 94 -20.44 -13.35 -7.39
CA ASP A 94 -19.83 -14.48 -8.10
C ASP A 94 -18.37 -14.22 -8.52
N LEU A 95 -17.48 -14.03 -7.54
CA LEU A 95 -16.05 -13.89 -7.84
C LEU A 95 -15.47 -15.25 -8.26
N VAL A 96 -15.19 -15.40 -9.55
CA VAL A 96 -14.72 -16.67 -10.13
C VAL A 96 -13.35 -16.54 -10.81
N PRO A 97 -12.45 -17.53 -10.65
CA PRO A 97 -11.24 -17.60 -11.45
C PRO A 97 -11.59 -17.95 -12.90
N VAL A 98 -10.99 -17.24 -13.85
CA VAL A 98 -11.16 -17.46 -15.29
C VAL A 98 -9.93 -18.10 -15.91
N ASN A 99 -8.74 -17.61 -15.54
CA ASN A 99 -7.46 -18.11 -16.05
C ASN A 99 -6.36 -17.88 -15.01
N ASN A 100 -5.43 -18.84 -14.86
CA ASN A 100 -4.29 -18.75 -13.95
C ASN A 100 -2.93 -18.73 -14.68
N ASN A 101 -2.96 -18.54 -16.01
CA ASN A 101 -1.78 -18.40 -16.87
C ASN A 101 -2.10 -17.45 -18.04
N LEU A 102 -2.30 -16.18 -17.71
CA LEU A 102 -2.59 -15.12 -18.67
C LEU A 102 -1.36 -14.79 -19.50
N SER A 103 -1.51 -14.88 -20.83
CA SER A 103 -0.52 -14.30 -21.74
C SER A 103 -0.64 -12.77 -21.76
N PRO A 104 0.48 -12.03 -21.92
CA PRO A 104 0.45 -10.58 -22.05
C PRO A 104 -0.42 -10.07 -23.20
N ASN A 105 -0.44 -10.79 -24.33
CA ASN A 105 -1.29 -10.47 -25.47
C ASN A 105 -2.79 -10.50 -25.12
N TYR A 106 -3.21 -11.49 -24.33
CA TYR A 106 -4.60 -11.58 -23.90
C TYR A 106 -4.96 -10.47 -22.90
N VAL A 107 -4.04 -10.07 -22.03
CA VAL A 107 -4.23 -8.89 -21.17
C VAL A 107 -4.45 -7.63 -22.01
N ASN A 108 -3.61 -7.40 -23.03
CA ASN A 108 -3.76 -6.27 -23.94
C ASN A 108 -5.12 -6.30 -24.67
N GLN A 109 -5.54 -7.47 -25.15
CA GLN A 109 -6.87 -7.62 -25.79
C GLN A 109 -8.03 -7.27 -24.85
N ILE A 110 -7.95 -7.64 -23.56
CA ILE A 110 -8.99 -7.31 -22.59
C ILE A 110 -9.03 -5.79 -22.33
N ILE A 111 -7.86 -5.16 -22.16
CA ILE A 111 -7.76 -3.71 -21.89
C ILE A 111 -8.20 -2.88 -23.11
N SER A 112 -7.84 -3.31 -24.32
CA SER A 112 -8.11 -2.57 -25.56
C SER A 112 -9.50 -2.81 -26.16
N ALA A 113 -10.32 -3.68 -25.55
CA ALA A 113 -11.72 -3.83 -25.91
C ALA A 113 -12.53 -2.57 -25.55
N ASP A 114 -13.49 -2.25 -26.41
CA ASP A 114 -14.28 -1.02 -26.29
C ASP A 114 -15.26 -1.05 -25.11
N ASN A 115 -15.69 0.13 -24.65
CA ASN A 115 -16.57 0.32 -23.50
C ASN A 115 -16.02 -0.25 -22.18
N ARG A 116 -14.72 -0.01 -21.95
CA ARG A 116 -13.99 -0.48 -20.77
C ARG A 116 -13.14 0.58 -20.12
N MET A 117 -13.03 0.48 -18.81
CA MET A 117 -12.16 1.30 -17.98
C MET A 117 -11.21 0.37 -17.27
N THR A 118 -9.92 0.64 -17.34
CA THR A 118 -8.90 -0.06 -16.55
C THR A 118 -8.33 0.87 -15.50
N ILE A 119 -8.35 0.41 -14.26
CA ILE A 119 -7.81 1.07 -13.08
C ILE A 119 -6.53 0.35 -12.68
N PHE A 120 -5.46 1.11 -12.52
CA PHE A 120 -4.13 0.58 -12.19
C PHE A 120 -3.75 0.93 -10.76
N PHE A 121 -3.31 -0.09 -10.03
CA PHE A 121 -2.73 0.01 -8.70
C PHE A 121 -1.23 -0.29 -8.77
N THR A 122 -0.44 0.39 -7.94
CA THR A 122 1.01 0.20 -7.93
C THR A 122 1.38 -1.18 -7.38
N GLY A 123 0.73 -1.58 -6.28
CA GLY A 123 0.91 -2.89 -5.66
C GLY A 123 -0.20 -3.89 -5.96
N GLU A 124 0.10 -5.16 -5.80
CA GLU A 124 -0.84 -6.28 -5.84
C GLU A 124 -1.68 -6.30 -4.55
N ILE A 125 -2.99 -6.07 -4.66
CA ILE A 125 -3.91 -5.93 -3.54
C ILE A 125 -4.63 -7.25 -3.28
N PRO A 126 -4.59 -7.80 -2.06
CA PRO A 126 -5.39 -8.94 -1.67
C PRO A 126 -6.89 -8.63 -1.75
N PHE A 127 -7.70 -9.56 -2.27
CA PHE A 127 -9.15 -9.36 -2.38
C PHE A 127 -9.82 -9.00 -1.04
N SER A 128 -9.40 -9.65 0.05
CA SER A 128 -9.91 -9.40 1.39
C SER A 128 -9.63 -7.99 1.92
N ALA A 129 -8.55 -7.33 1.48
CA ALA A 129 -8.28 -5.94 1.83
C ALA A 129 -9.21 -4.96 1.09
N PHE A 130 -9.70 -5.36 -0.08
CA PHE A 130 -10.63 -4.58 -0.88
C PHE A 130 -12.07 -4.60 -0.35
N ASN A 131 -12.37 -5.44 0.67
CA ASN A 131 -13.65 -5.43 1.39
C ASN A 131 -13.97 -4.09 2.07
N THR A 132 -12.96 -3.23 2.25
CA THR A 132 -13.13 -1.88 2.78
C THR A 132 -13.76 -0.93 1.75
N ILE A 133 -13.63 -1.24 0.46
CA ILE A 133 -14.14 -0.47 -0.67
C ILE A 133 -15.39 -1.14 -1.26
N PHE A 134 -15.33 -2.45 -1.50
CA PHE A 134 -16.42 -3.25 -2.05
C PHE A 134 -17.04 -4.18 -1.03
N GLN A 135 -18.33 -4.47 -1.19
CA GLN A 135 -19.01 -5.49 -0.42
C GLN A 135 -19.05 -6.78 -1.23
N PHE A 136 -18.28 -7.78 -0.82
CA PHE A 136 -18.32 -9.09 -1.46
C PHE A 136 -19.39 -9.95 -0.80
N THR A 137 -20.23 -10.58 -1.62
CA THR A 137 -21.29 -11.47 -1.12
C THR A 137 -20.74 -12.85 -0.74
N ASP A 138 -19.64 -13.26 -1.36
CA ASP A 138 -18.95 -14.51 -1.06
C ASP A 138 -18.36 -14.46 0.36
N LYS A 139 -18.67 -15.48 1.17
CA LYS A 139 -18.20 -15.55 2.57
C LYS A 139 -16.70 -15.78 2.69
N GLU A 140 -16.13 -16.49 1.73
CA GLU A 140 -14.71 -16.81 1.67
C GLU A 140 -14.15 -16.24 0.37
N LEU A 141 -13.20 -15.32 0.50
CA LEU A 141 -12.49 -14.74 -0.63
C LEU A 141 -11.21 -15.51 -0.90
N PRO A 142 -10.79 -15.61 -2.18
CA PRO A 142 -9.54 -16.28 -2.51
C PRO A 142 -8.35 -15.49 -1.94
N GLU A 143 -7.40 -16.22 -1.35
CA GLU A 143 -6.13 -15.65 -0.89
C GLU A 143 -5.20 -15.42 -2.08
N THR A 144 -5.55 -14.42 -2.88
CA THR A 144 -4.82 -13.97 -4.06
C THR A 144 -4.96 -12.47 -4.21
N THR A 145 -4.22 -11.92 -5.16
CA THR A 145 -4.08 -10.48 -5.35
C THR A 145 -4.46 -10.05 -6.76
N PHE A 146 -4.63 -8.75 -6.96
CA PHE A 146 -4.71 -8.12 -8.28
C PHE A 146 -4.08 -6.73 -8.24
N ASN A 147 -3.60 -6.24 -9.39
CA ASN A 147 -3.11 -4.86 -9.52
C ASN A 147 -3.80 -4.08 -10.65
N ARG A 148 -4.68 -4.73 -11.42
CA ARG A 148 -5.56 -4.04 -12.37
C ARG A 148 -7.00 -4.50 -12.18
N MET A 149 -7.90 -3.54 -12.19
CA MET A 149 -9.34 -3.78 -12.20
C MET A 149 -9.93 -3.18 -13.47
N ILE A 150 -10.72 -3.95 -14.21
CA ILE A 150 -11.37 -3.52 -15.44
C ILE A 150 -12.87 -3.57 -15.22
N ILE A 151 -13.55 -2.48 -15.54
CA ILE A 151 -15.01 -2.36 -15.52
C ILE A 151 -15.48 -2.32 -16.97
N ASP A 152 -16.33 -3.26 -17.36
CA ASP A 152 -16.95 -3.34 -18.67
C ASP A 152 -18.41 -2.88 -18.57
N TRP A 153 -18.73 -1.78 -19.27
CA TRP A 153 -20.06 -1.19 -19.30
C TRP A 153 -20.80 -1.39 -20.60
N SER A 154 -20.34 -2.30 -21.48
CA SER A 154 -20.98 -2.57 -22.78
C SER A 154 -22.48 -2.90 -22.63
N ASN A 155 -22.87 -3.51 -21.51
CA ASN A 155 -24.24 -3.90 -21.20
C ASN A 155 -24.91 -3.07 -20.09
N TYR A 156 -24.54 -1.80 -19.89
CA TYR A 156 -25.03 -0.99 -18.75
C TYR A 156 -26.57 -0.90 -18.63
N ASN A 157 -27.31 -1.11 -19.72
CA ASN A 157 -28.79 -1.13 -19.74
C ASN A 157 -29.40 -2.23 -18.84
N SER A 158 -28.69 -3.32 -18.57
CA SER A 158 -29.16 -4.38 -17.65
C SER A 158 -28.97 -4.05 -16.17
N LYS A 159 -28.29 -2.92 -15.86
CA LYS A 159 -27.78 -2.56 -14.53
C LYS A 159 -26.74 -3.49 -13.91
N ASP A 160 -26.25 -4.44 -14.68
CA ASP A 160 -25.17 -5.33 -14.30
C ASP A 160 -23.91 -4.94 -15.07
N LEU A 161 -22.83 -4.64 -14.35
CA LEU A 161 -21.51 -4.43 -14.96
C LEU A 161 -20.64 -5.66 -14.73
N MET A 162 -19.78 -5.97 -15.70
CA MET A 162 -18.81 -7.05 -15.57
C MET A 162 -17.48 -6.48 -15.09
N LEU A 163 -16.90 -7.10 -14.06
CA LEU A 163 -15.59 -6.72 -13.54
C LEU A 163 -14.58 -7.82 -13.83
N TYR A 164 -13.37 -7.41 -14.19
CA TYR A 164 -12.22 -8.28 -14.36
C TYR A 164 -11.08 -7.81 -13.46
N TYR A 165 -10.42 -8.73 -12.79
CA TYR A 165 -9.28 -8.44 -11.92
C TYR A 165 -8.07 -9.21 -12.43
N ILE A 166 -6.99 -8.49 -12.71
CA ILE A 166 -5.76 -9.07 -13.26
C ILE A 166 -4.65 -8.93 -12.22
N SER A 167 -4.01 -10.05 -11.91
CA SER A 167 -2.73 -10.09 -11.20
C SER A 167 -1.61 -10.17 -12.22
N SER A 168 -0.71 -9.20 -12.20
CA SER A 168 0.50 -9.23 -13.03
C SER A 168 1.50 -10.25 -12.47
N ASN A 169 1.60 -10.35 -11.15
CA ASN A 169 2.56 -11.25 -10.49
C ASN A 169 2.14 -12.72 -10.61
N ASN A 170 0.85 -13.01 -10.41
CA ASN A 170 0.34 -14.39 -10.46
C ASN A 170 -0.15 -14.79 -11.86
N GLN A 171 -0.13 -13.88 -12.83
CA GLN A 171 -0.66 -14.08 -14.19
C GLN A 171 -2.09 -14.64 -14.19
N SER A 172 -2.92 -14.19 -13.25
CA SER A 172 -4.28 -14.69 -13.04
C SER A 172 -5.34 -13.66 -13.38
N LEU A 173 -6.47 -14.14 -13.89
CA LEU A 173 -7.70 -13.40 -14.19
C LEU A 173 -8.83 -13.93 -13.32
N PHE A 174 -9.44 -13.03 -12.57
CA PHE A 174 -10.73 -13.26 -11.93
C PHE A 174 -11.79 -12.40 -12.61
N ARG A 175 -13.03 -12.88 -12.55
CA ARG A 175 -14.19 -12.16 -13.05
C ARG A 175 -15.28 -12.16 -11.99
N SER A 176 -16.01 -11.07 -11.92
CA SER A 176 -17.23 -10.97 -11.13
C SER A 176 -18.26 -10.14 -11.89
N HIS A 177 -19.46 -10.04 -11.32
CA HIS A 177 -20.44 -9.05 -11.74
C HIS A 177 -20.79 -8.14 -10.56
N VAL A 178 -21.21 -6.93 -10.86
CA VAL A 178 -21.69 -5.97 -9.85
C VAL A 178 -23.10 -5.52 -10.22
N SER A 179 -24.00 -5.62 -9.25
CA SER A 179 -25.29 -4.95 -9.31
C SER A 179 -25.09 -3.53 -8.79
N VAL A 180 -24.94 -2.57 -9.70
CA VAL A 180 -24.67 -1.17 -9.33
C VAL A 180 -25.96 -0.55 -8.76
N PRO A 181 -25.93 0.02 -7.54
CA PRO A 181 -27.12 0.63 -6.94
C PRO A 181 -27.74 1.72 -7.83
N ASN A 182 -26.88 2.51 -8.49
CA ASN A 182 -27.28 3.56 -9.40
C ASN A 182 -26.32 3.66 -10.59
N VAL A 183 -26.62 2.92 -11.66
CA VAL A 183 -25.84 2.94 -12.92
C VAL A 183 -25.76 4.35 -13.51
N ASN A 184 -26.83 5.14 -13.41
CA ASN A 184 -26.83 6.51 -13.93
C ASN A 184 -25.81 7.40 -13.19
N GLN A 185 -25.59 7.15 -11.90
CA GLN A 185 -24.55 7.82 -11.14
C GLN A 185 -23.16 7.44 -11.67
N PHE A 186 -22.90 6.14 -11.89
CA PHE A 186 -21.65 5.69 -12.50
C PHE A 186 -21.39 6.33 -13.86
N ILE A 187 -22.39 6.36 -14.75
CA ILE A 187 -22.26 7.01 -16.06
C ILE A 187 -21.96 8.50 -15.89
N LYS A 188 -22.70 9.22 -15.04
CA LYS A 188 -22.56 10.66 -14.85
C LYS A 188 -21.26 11.08 -14.16
N GLU A 189 -20.79 10.31 -13.18
CA GLU A 189 -19.66 10.66 -12.33
C GLU A 189 -18.33 10.06 -12.81
N VAL A 190 -18.37 8.98 -13.59
CA VAL A 190 -17.15 8.29 -14.05
C VAL A 190 -17.01 8.35 -15.57
N ILE A 191 -18.04 7.95 -16.34
CA ILE A 191 -17.93 7.82 -17.80
C ILE A 191 -18.02 9.18 -18.53
N GLU A 192 -18.99 10.03 -18.20
CA GLU A 192 -19.13 11.35 -18.85
C GLU A 192 -17.93 12.28 -18.61
N PRO A 193 -17.35 12.36 -17.39
CA PRO A 193 -16.12 13.12 -17.18
C PRO A 193 -14.94 12.54 -17.96
N ALA A 194 -14.89 11.22 -18.16
CA ALA A 194 -13.80 10.57 -18.88
C ALA A 194 -13.67 10.98 -20.35
N LYS A 195 -14.77 11.43 -20.97
CA LYS A 195 -14.75 11.99 -22.34
C LYS A 195 -13.97 13.29 -22.45
N LYS A 196 -13.72 13.97 -21.33
CA LYS A 196 -12.97 15.24 -21.25
C LYS A 196 -11.53 15.05 -20.76
N TYR A 197 -11.17 13.84 -20.35
CA TYR A 197 -9.80 13.55 -19.96
C TYR A 197 -8.86 13.59 -21.16
N GLU A 198 -7.57 13.62 -20.85
CA GLU A 198 -6.53 13.68 -21.87
C GLU A 198 -6.50 12.39 -22.70
N ALA A 199 -6.09 12.52 -23.96
CA ALA A 199 -5.89 11.38 -24.84
C ALA A 199 -4.67 10.56 -24.39
N PHE A 200 -4.86 9.25 -24.26
CA PHE A 200 -3.80 8.29 -23.99
C PHE A 200 -3.49 7.49 -25.25
N LYS A 201 -2.27 6.98 -25.36
CA LYS A 201 -1.87 6.05 -26.41
C LYS A 201 -1.34 4.77 -25.81
N GLU A 202 -1.68 3.68 -26.50
CA GLU A 202 -1.07 2.38 -26.30
C GLU A 202 0.31 2.37 -26.96
N VAL A 203 1.33 2.00 -26.19
CA VAL A 203 2.68 1.71 -26.68
C VAL A 203 2.89 0.22 -26.50
N GLU A 204 2.80 -0.49 -27.62
CA GLU A 204 2.97 -1.95 -27.66
C GLU A 204 4.40 -2.34 -27.26
N ARG A 205 4.50 -3.44 -26.50
CA ARG A 205 5.77 -4.05 -26.09
C ARG A 205 5.76 -5.52 -26.49
N GLU A 206 6.77 -5.95 -27.22
CA GLU A 206 6.86 -7.34 -27.70
C GLU A 206 6.90 -8.32 -26.53
N GLY A 207 5.96 -9.27 -26.49
CA GLY A 207 5.88 -10.30 -25.46
C GLY A 207 5.53 -9.77 -24.06
N GLN A 208 5.11 -8.51 -23.92
CA GLN A 208 4.76 -7.87 -22.65
C GLN A 208 3.41 -7.17 -22.75
N THR A 209 2.83 -6.78 -21.61
CA THR A 209 1.60 -5.97 -21.62
C THR A 209 1.91 -4.61 -22.23
N SER A 210 0.98 -3.87 -22.80
CA SER A 210 1.28 -2.54 -23.36
C SER A 210 1.46 -1.49 -22.27
N LEU A 211 2.18 -0.40 -22.60
CA LEU A 211 2.19 0.82 -21.79
C LEU A 211 1.06 1.75 -22.26
N TYR A 212 0.43 2.44 -21.32
CA TYR A 212 -0.58 3.46 -21.63
C TYR A 212 -0.09 4.80 -21.10
N VAL A 213 0.17 5.72 -22.03
CA VAL A 213 0.86 6.99 -21.76
C VAL A 213 0.08 8.18 -22.31
N ALA A 214 0.17 9.33 -21.63
CA ALA A 214 -0.48 10.55 -22.07
C ALA A 214 0.12 11.04 -23.41
N SER A 215 -0.75 11.48 -24.33
CA SER A 215 -0.36 11.92 -25.67
C SER A 215 0.12 13.36 -25.71
N ASN A 216 -0.37 14.18 -24.77
CA ASN A 216 -0.08 15.60 -24.71
C ASN A 216 1.02 15.88 -23.69
N LYS A 217 1.66 17.04 -23.83
CA LYS A 217 2.56 17.56 -22.81
C LYS A 217 1.78 17.81 -21.52
N MET A 218 2.44 17.60 -20.39
CA MET A 218 1.84 17.75 -19.08
C MET A 218 2.49 18.90 -18.33
N GLU A 219 1.69 19.67 -17.62
CA GLU A 219 2.18 20.69 -16.69
C GLU A 219 2.18 20.11 -15.27
N SER A 220 3.28 20.30 -14.56
CA SER A 220 3.38 19.95 -13.14
C SER A 220 4.13 21.02 -12.38
N VAL A 221 3.68 21.31 -11.17
CA VAL A 221 4.29 22.33 -10.32
C VAL A 221 5.49 21.73 -9.60
N LYS A 222 6.64 22.41 -9.69
CA LYS A 222 7.79 22.23 -8.80
C LYS A 222 7.45 22.86 -7.45
N PHE A 223 7.63 22.09 -6.38
CA PHE A 223 7.37 22.57 -5.03
C PHE A 223 8.64 22.66 -4.20
N THR A 224 8.69 23.67 -3.34
CA THR A 224 9.68 23.78 -2.27
C THR A 224 8.95 23.84 -0.93
N TYR A 225 9.41 23.08 0.05
CA TYR A 225 8.84 23.02 1.41
C TYR A 225 9.92 23.19 2.47
N TYR A 226 9.60 23.93 3.54
CA TYR A 226 10.28 23.74 4.81
C TYR A 226 9.91 22.38 5.41
N ILE A 227 10.87 21.75 6.06
CA ILE A 227 10.66 20.47 6.74
C ILE A 227 10.75 20.60 8.26
N GLU A 228 9.94 19.81 8.93
CA GLU A 228 10.02 19.58 10.37
C GLU A 228 10.44 18.12 10.61
N GLU A 229 11.36 17.91 11.54
CA GLU A 229 11.73 16.57 11.99
C GLU A 229 10.83 16.11 13.13
N ILE A 230 10.27 14.91 12.99
CA ILE A 230 9.51 14.26 14.04
C ILE A 230 10.50 13.71 15.06
N THR A 231 10.36 14.15 16.31
CA THR A 231 11.30 13.83 17.38
C THR A 231 11.49 12.31 17.53
N PRO A 232 12.74 11.80 17.54
CA PRO A 232 13.03 10.36 17.70
C PRO A 232 12.44 9.74 18.95
N GLU A 233 12.26 10.55 20.00
CA GLU A 233 11.63 10.17 21.27
C GLU A 233 10.17 9.68 21.10
N LEU A 234 9.41 10.25 20.16
CA LEU A 234 8.05 9.76 19.86
C LEU A 234 8.11 8.33 19.31
N PHE A 235 9.04 8.05 18.41
CA PHE A 235 9.24 6.70 17.86
C PHE A 235 9.72 5.72 18.91
N LYS A 236 10.60 6.15 19.82
CA LYS A 236 11.02 5.36 20.98
C LYS A 236 9.81 4.90 21.80
N ASN A 237 8.89 5.81 22.07
CA ASN A 237 7.73 5.55 22.92
C ASN A 237 6.68 4.61 22.29
N VAL A 238 6.64 4.53 20.95
CA VAL A 238 5.66 3.68 20.24
C VAL A 238 6.25 2.37 19.73
N LEU A 239 7.56 2.30 19.46
CA LEU A 239 8.20 1.09 18.90
C LEU A 239 8.77 0.16 19.98
N PHE A 240 9.12 0.68 21.15
CA PHE A 240 9.68 -0.12 22.24
C PHE A 240 8.59 -0.47 23.26
N PRO A 241 8.41 -1.76 23.61
CA PRO A 241 7.42 -2.16 24.62
C PRO A 241 7.61 -1.50 25.98
N GLU A 242 8.86 -1.27 26.38
CA GLU A 242 9.23 -0.59 27.63
C GLU A 242 10.16 0.60 27.34
N PRO A 243 9.63 1.78 26.98
CA PRO A 243 10.46 2.93 26.57
C PRO A 243 11.41 3.46 27.67
N ASN A 244 11.11 3.19 28.94
CA ASN A 244 11.86 3.69 30.10
C ASN A 244 13.24 3.04 30.27
N ILE A 245 13.43 1.81 29.76
CA ILE A 245 14.72 1.10 29.83
C ILE A 245 15.59 1.34 28.59
N VAL A 246 15.06 2.04 27.59
CA VAL A 246 15.75 2.29 26.33
C VAL A 246 16.88 3.29 26.53
N GLN A 247 18.09 2.87 26.17
CA GLN A 247 19.29 3.68 26.22
C GLN A 247 19.53 4.37 24.89
N ARG A 248 19.89 5.66 24.95
CA ARG A 248 20.26 6.49 23.80
C ARG A 248 21.79 6.59 23.70
N ASN A 249 22.33 6.28 22.54
CA ASN A 249 23.75 6.36 22.22
C ASN A 249 23.95 7.19 20.93
N VAL A 250 24.68 8.29 21.01
CA VAL A 250 25.03 9.11 19.85
C VAL A 250 26.38 8.64 19.34
N GLU A 251 26.41 8.01 18.16
CA GLU A 251 27.67 7.51 17.58
C GLU A 251 28.40 8.57 16.76
N SER A 252 27.65 9.45 16.10
CA SER A 252 28.20 10.55 15.30
C SER A 252 27.16 11.67 15.11
N ALA A 253 27.56 12.77 14.46
CA ALA A 253 26.63 13.82 14.07
C ALA A 253 25.52 13.33 13.10
N SER A 254 25.74 12.22 12.40
CA SER A 254 24.80 11.68 11.42
C SER A 254 24.13 10.37 11.84
N SER A 255 24.46 9.84 13.02
CA SER A 255 23.89 8.57 13.49
C SER A 255 23.68 8.51 14.99
N GLU A 256 22.49 8.09 15.35
CA GLU A 256 22.01 7.93 16.72
C GLU A 256 21.32 6.58 16.89
N LYS A 257 21.50 5.94 18.04
CA LYS A 257 20.97 4.62 18.36
C LYS A 257 20.17 4.62 19.65
N TYR A 258 19.10 3.86 19.64
CA TYR A 258 18.25 3.56 20.80
C TYR A 258 18.13 2.05 20.94
N THR A 259 18.34 1.53 22.14
CA THR A 259 18.26 0.08 22.39
C THR A 259 17.82 -0.25 23.81
N ASP A 260 17.02 -1.31 23.96
CA ASP A 260 16.66 -1.96 25.23
C ASP A 260 17.47 -3.26 25.46
N GLY A 261 18.46 -3.53 24.60
CA GLY A 261 19.24 -4.77 24.57
C GLY A 261 18.63 -5.90 23.72
N MET A 262 17.35 -5.82 23.36
CA MET A 262 16.66 -6.79 22.50
C MET A 262 16.28 -6.22 21.13
N SER A 263 16.04 -4.92 21.07
CA SER A 263 15.63 -4.17 19.90
C SER A 263 16.63 -3.03 19.65
N LEU A 264 16.75 -2.61 18.40
CA LEU A 264 17.61 -1.51 17.98
C LEU A 264 16.85 -0.58 17.06
N MET A 265 16.82 0.71 17.40
CA MET A 265 16.39 1.78 16.51
C MET A 265 17.60 2.65 16.16
N THR A 266 17.90 2.80 14.88
CA THR A 266 18.99 3.64 14.37
C THR A 266 18.42 4.77 13.54
N LEU A 267 18.95 5.98 13.72
CA LEU A 267 18.66 7.14 12.88
C LEU A 267 19.83 7.44 11.96
N ASP A 268 19.50 7.81 10.73
CA ASP A 268 20.41 8.35 9.73
C ASP A 268 19.90 9.74 9.34
N THR A 269 20.63 10.78 9.75
CA THR A 269 20.22 12.17 9.52
C THR A 269 20.47 12.64 8.09
N ASN A 270 21.36 11.97 7.35
CA ASN A 270 21.64 12.28 5.95
C ASN A 270 20.47 11.83 5.07
N LEU A 271 19.99 10.60 5.30
CA LEU A 271 18.86 10.03 4.58
C LEU A 271 17.49 10.38 5.19
N LYS A 272 17.47 11.12 6.31
CA LYS A 272 16.29 11.38 7.14
C LYS A 272 15.49 10.12 7.42
N SER A 273 16.19 9.03 7.75
CA SER A 273 15.60 7.71 7.93
C SER A 273 15.72 7.20 9.37
N LEU A 274 14.70 6.47 9.79
CA LEU A 274 14.63 5.73 11.05
C LEU A 274 14.50 4.24 10.73
N ASN A 275 15.28 3.43 11.43
CA ASN A 275 15.40 2.00 11.19
C ASN A 275 15.30 1.22 12.50
N TYR A 276 14.16 0.57 12.76
CA TYR A 276 13.91 -0.29 13.91
C TYR A 276 14.04 -1.77 13.55
N VAL A 277 14.74 -2.55 14.37
CA VAL A 277 14.94 -3.99 14.19
C VAL A 277 14.76 -4.71 15.52
N TYR A 278 14.02 -5.81 15.50
CA TYR A 278 13.86 -6.75 16.62
C TYR A 278 14.31 -8.15 16.15
N PRO A 279 15.60 -8.51 16.34
CA PRO A 279 16.20 -9.71 15.76
C PRO A 279 15.49 -11.02 16.10
N ALA A 280 14.93 -11.14 17.31
CA ALA A 280 14.27 -12.37 17.74
C ALA A 280 12.95 -12.67 17.00
N ALA A 281 12.41 -11.73 16.20
CA ALA A 281 11.25 -11.98 15.35
C ALA A 281 11.61 -12.41 13.93
N GLU A 282 12.89 -12.54 13.57
CA GLU A 282 13.27 -13.01 12.24
C GLU A 282 12.62 -14.38 11.97
N SER A 283 11.93 -14.49 10.83
CA SER A 283 11.24 -15.71 10.44
C SER A 283 11.25 -15.86 8.93
N SER A 284 11.39 -17.10 8.47
CA SER A 284 11.22 -17.49 7.07
C SER A 284 9.82 -18.06 6.78
N ILE A 285 8.93 -18.09 7.78
CA ILE A 285 7.55 -18.56 7.60
C ILE A 285 6.83 -17.55 6.73
N ARG A 286 6.34 -18.00 5.57
CA ARG A 286 5.57 -17.15 4.66
C ARG A 286 4.25 -16.74 5.31
N ILE A 287 3.95 -15.45 5.23
CA ILE A 287 2.67 -14.89 5.69
C ILE A 287 1.77 -14.67 4.47
N GLU A 288 0.48 -14.95 4.63
CA GLU A 288 -0.49 -14.71 3.57
C GLU A 288 -0.61 -13.21 3.24
N PRO A 289 -0.70 -12.83 1.94
CA PRO A 289 -0.76 -11.43 1.51
C PRO A 289 -1.81 -10.59 2.24
N SER A 290 -3.00 -11.13 2.48
CA SER A 290 -4.07 -10.45 3.20
C SER A 290 -3.70 -10.09 4.63
N LYS A 291 -3.18 -11.07 5.38
CA LYS A 291 -2.70 -10.90 6.75
C LYS A 291 -1.53 -9.92 6.77
N LEU A 292 -0.57 -10.06 5.86
CA LEU A 292 0.61 -9.20 5.80
C LEU A 292 0.23 -7.73 5.55
N LEU A 293 -0.68 -7.45 4.61
CA LEU A 293 -1.13 -6.09 4.35
C LEU A 293 -1.87 -5.50 5.55
N LYS A 294 -2.75 -6.29 6.18
CA LYS A 294 -3.53 -5.88 7.34
C LYS A 294 -2.61 -5.56 8.53
N ASP A 295 -1.76 -6.51 8.92
CA ASP A 295 -0.87 -6.38 10.07
C ASP A 295 0.10 -5.20 9.87
N SER A 296 0.64 -5.04 8.66
CA SER A 296 1.50 -3.91 8.29
C SER A 296 0.78 -2.56 8.37
N PHE A 297 -0.45 -2.48 7.87
CA PHE A 297 -1.27 -1.27 7.97
C PHE A 297 -1.60 -0.93 9.43
N GLU A 298 -2.11 -1.89 10.19
CA GLU A 298 -2.51 -1.70 11.59
C GLU A 298 -1.32 -1.28 12.44
N PHE A 299 -0.16 -1.94 12.31
CA PHE A 299 1.06 -1.58 13.05
C PHE A 299 1.49 -0.13 12.83
N ILE A 300 1.49 0.35 11.58
CA ILE A 300 1.86 1.74 11.29
C ILE A 300 0.76 2.68 11.82
N ASN A 301 -0.50 2.31 11.65
CA ASN A 301 -1.64 3.18 11.91
C ASN A 301 -2.03 3.28 13.39
N GLU A 302 -1.77 2.26 14.21
CA GLU A 302 -2.07 2.23 15.65
C GLU A 302 -1.51 3.45 16.38
N HIS A 303 -0.35 3.94 15.93
CA HIS A 303 0.33 5.12 16.50
C HIS A 303 0.30 6.34 15.57
N GLY A 304 -0.55 6.35 14.55
CA GLY A 304 -0.61 7.45 13.59
C GLY A 304 0.66 7.60 12.75
N GLY A 305 1.33 6.49 12.44
CA GLY A 305 2.64 6.46 11.81
C GLY A 305 2.66 6.93 10.35
N PHE A 306 1.51 7.03 9.67
CA PHE A 306 1.40 7.56 8.32
C PHE A 306 1.48 9.10 8.32
N THR A 307 2.70 9.62 8.42
CA THR A 307 2.97 11.05 8.66
C THR A 307 2.84 11.96 7.45
N ALA A 308 2.60 11.38 6.27
CA ALA A 308 2.31 12.07 5.01
C ALA A 308 1.39 11.19 4.14
N ASP A 309 1.19 11.54 2.86
CA ASP A 309 0.46 10.69 1.90
C ASP A 309 1.33 9.50 1.47
N PHE A 310 1.35 8.46 2.30
CA PHE A 310 1.96 7.17 1.95
C PHE A 310 0.89 6.22 1.43
N ARG A 311 1.20 5.52 0.34
CA ARG A 311 0.30 4.58 -0.32
C ARG A 311 0.98 3.25 -0.55
N TYR A 312 0.22 2.17 -0.52
CA TYR A 312 0.73 0.83 -0.76
C TYR A 312 1.36 0.73 -2.17
N ALA A 313 2.60 0.27 -2.23
CA ALA A 313 3.40 0.24 -3.45
C ALA A 313 3.78 -1.17 -3.89
N SER A 314 4.25 -2.01 -2.97
CA SER A 314 4.70 -3.36 -3.32
C SER A 314 4.77 -4.29 -2.12
N THR A 315 4.72 -5.59 -2.41
CA THR A 315 4.97 -6.64 -1.42
C THR A 315 6.01 -7.63 -1.93
N SER A 316 6.83 -8.16 -1.03
CA SER A 316 7.66 -9.33 -1.30
C SER A 316 7.27 -10.45 -0.36
N ILE A 317 6.50 -11.40 -0.88
CA ILE A 317 5.96 -12.51 -0.09
C ILE A 317 7.09 -13.41 0.46
N ASN A 318 8.17 -13.60 -0.29
CA ASN A 318 9.33 -14.38 0.15
C ASN A 318 10.07 -13.74 1.32
N LYS A 319 9.93 -12.42 1.50
CA LYS A 319 10.56 -11.65 2.58
C LYS A 319 9.55 -11.20 3.63
N ASN A 320 8.27 -11.54 3.49
CA ASN A 320 7.18 -10.93 4.27
C ASN A 320 7.30 -9.39 4.35
N GLN A 321 7.62 -8.75 3.22
CA GLN A 321 7.89 -7.32 3.14
C GLN A 321 6.67 -6.57 2.59
N MET A 322 6.36 -5.42 3.16
CA MET A 322 5.40 -4.44 2.64
C MET A 322 6.04 -3.06 2.49
N ASP A 323 5.85 -2.44 1.33
CA ASP A 323 6.38 -1.11 1.02
C ASP A 323 5.25 -0.12 0.76
N TYR A 324 5.37 1.05 1.39
CA TYR A 324 4.50 2.21 1.16
C TYR A 324 5.32 3.37 0.61
N GLN A 325 4.91 3.90 -0.53
CA GLN A 325 5.58 4.97 -1.25
C GLN A 325 4.99 6.33 -0.84
N LEU A 326 5.82 7.32 -0.59
CA LEU A 326 5.41 8.72 -0.42
C LEU A 326 4.87 9.28 -1.73
N TYR A 327 3.76 10.01 -1.64
CA TYR A 327 3.13 10.76 -2.73
C TYR A 327 3.05 12.25 -2.36
N LEU A 328 3.15 13.11 -3.37
CA LEU A 328 2.88 14.54 -3.28
C LEU A 328 1.94 14.91 -4.43
N GLN A 329 0.82 15.56 -4.11
CA GLN A 329 -0.21 15.96 -5.09
C GLN A 329 -0.67 14.81 -6.02
N GLY A 330 -0.64 13.56 -5.55
CA GLY A 330 -1.03 12.39 -6.34
C GLY A 330 0.07 11.71 -7.14
N LEU A 331 1.28 12.26 -7.14
CA LEU A 331 2.42 11.70 -7.85
C LEU A 331 3.42 11.06 -6.87
N PRO A 332 4.02 9.89 -7.20
CA PRO A 332 4.99 9.24 -6.33
C PRO A 332 6.29 10.04 -6.23
N VAL A 333 6.93 10.01 -5.06
CA VAL A 333 8.15 10.75 -4.76
C VAL A 333 9.36 9.82 -4.66
N TYR A 334 10.38 10.07 -5.46
CA TYR A 334 11.61 9.29 -5.49
C TYR A 334 12.81 10.15 -5.10
N SER A 335 13.81 9.57 -4.43
CA SER A 335 15.02 10.27 -4.05
C SER A 335 16.17 9.31 -3.78
N ASN A 336 17.38 9.78 -4.06
CA ASN A 336 18.63 9.16 -3.59
C ASN A 336 19.19 9.87 -2.34
N HIS A 337 18.61 11.01 -1.95
CA HIS A 337 19.07 11.84 -0.83
C HIS A 337 18.29 11.59 0.44
N VAL A 338 17.01 11.21 0.32
CA VAL A 338 16.08 11.05 1.43
C VAL A 338 15.29 9.75 1.24
N ILE A 339 15.01 9.01 2.31
CA ILE A 339 14.12 7.85 2.21
C ILE A 339 12.68 8.32 1.93
N THR A 340 12.08 7.84 0.85
CA THR A 340 10.69 8.17 0.48
C THR A 340 9.74 6.99 0.59
N ARG A 341 10.21 5.87 1.13
CA ARG A 341 9.42 4.66 1.37
C ARG A 341 9.39 4.30 2.86
N MET A 342 8.24 3.80 3.31
CA MET A 342 8.14 3.00 4.52
C MET A 342 8.20 1.53 4.14
N THR A 343 9.03 0.76 4.84
CA THR A 343 9.18 -0.68 4.60
C THR A 343 9.00 -1.41 5.93
N THR A 344 8.10 -2.39 5.96
CA THR A 344 7.94 -3.33 7.07
C THR A 344 8.34 -4.72 6.61
N ILE A 345 8.98 -5.49 7.49
CA ILE A 345 9.34 -6.89 7.28
C ILE A 345 8.88 -7.66 8.52
N TRP A 346 8.10 -8.71 8.30
CA TRP A 346 7.36 -9.40 9.36
C TRP A 346 7.92 -10.78 9.70
N GLY A 347 8.01 -11.02 11.01
CA GLY A 347 8.11 -12.35 11.59
C GLY A 347 6.75 -13.01 11.73
N ASP A 348 6.72 -14.24 12.23
CA ASP A 348 5.48 -14.99 12.44
C ASP A 348 4.54 -14.32 13.47
N SER A 349 5.12 -13.73 14.52
CA SER A 349 4.38 -13.16 15.65
C SER A 349 4.39 -11.64 15.74
N ARG A 350 5.42 -10.97 15.22
CA ARG A 350 5.58 -9.51 15.29
C ARG A 350 6.49 -8.99 14.19
N ILE A 351 6.54 -7.68 14.05
CA ILE A 351 7.46 -7.02 13.13
C ILE A 351 8.93 -7.33 13.47
N PHE A 352 9.69 -7.71 12.45
CA PHE A 352 11.13 -7.94 12.54
C PHE A 352 11.90 -6.65 12.25
N HIS A 353 11.49 -5.92 11.21
CA HIS A 353 12.19 -4.72 10.76
C HIS A 353 11.21 -3.67 10.22
N TYR A 354 11.38 -2.43 10.65
CA TYR A 354 10.65 -1.26 10.17
C TYR A 354 11.61 -0.14 9.78
N LYS A 355 11.55 0.31 8.52
CA LYS A 355 12.30 1.46 8.01
C LYS A 355 11.34 2.54 7.53
N ARG A 356 11.55 3.79 7.92
CA ARG A 356 10.66 4.91 7.56
C ARG A 356 11.40 6.25 7.50
N PRO A 357 10.84 7.26 6.81
CA PRO A 357 11.20 8.64 7.04
C PRO A 357 10.69 9.15 8.39
N TYR A 358 11.39 10.12 8.97
CA TYR A 358 10.99 10.77 10.23
C TYR A 358 10.75 12.29 10.07
N PHE A 359 10.38 12.77 8.90
CA PHE A 359 10.05 14.19 8.65
C PHE A 359 8.56 14.39 8.35
N SER A 360 8.12 15.64 8.45
CA SER A 360 6.88 16.15 7.87
C SER A 360 7.14 17.40 7.03
N LEU A 361 6.29 17.63 6.03
CA LEU A 361 6.27 18.89 5.29
C LEU A 361 5.50 19.92 6.12
N ASP A 362 6.13 21.05 6.40
CA ASP A 362 5.55 22.13 7.22
C ASP A 362 4.86 23.17 6.31
N MET A 363 5.64 24.10 5.79
CA MET A 363 5.15 25.21 4.98
C MET A 363 5.68 25.15 3.55
N ASP A 364 4.80 25.33 2.57
CA ASP A 364 5.21 25.51 1.19
C ASP A 364 5.76 26.94 0.96
N ILE A 365 6.81 27.02 0.14
CA ILE A 365 7.43 28.29 -0.24
C ILE A 365 6.82 28.73 -1.57
N GLU A 366 5.67 29.41 -1.49
CA GLU A 366 4.88 29.90 -2.64
C GLU A 366 5.75 30.59 -3.71
N ALA A 367 6.71 31.42 -3.29
CA ALA A 367 7.57 32.19 -4.17
C ALA A 367 8.54 31.35 -5.02
N GLU A 368 8.76 30.08 -4.66
CA GLU A 368 9.60 29.14 -5.40
C GLU A 368 8.79 28.15 -6.27
N LYS A 369 7.46 28.26 -6.26
CA LYS A 369 6.62 27.44 -7.14
C LYS A 369 6.89 27.80 -8.59
N GLU A 370 7.16 26.77 -9.38
CA GLU A 370 7.42 26.92 -10.81
C GLU A 370 6.60 25.89 -11.58
N ILE A 371 5.84 26.32 -12.59
CA ILE A 371 5.17 25.38 -13.50
C ILE A 371 6.22 24.85 -14.47
N LYS A 372 6.41 23.53 -14.47
CA LYS A 372 7.27 22.81 -15.41
C LYS A 372 6.41 22.15 -16.48
N GLU A 373 6.68 22.49 -17.74
CA GLU A 373 6.16 21.77 -18.88
C GLU A 373 7.03 20.53 -19.13
N LEU A 374 6.39 19.36 -19.17
CA LEU A 374 7.04 18.08 -19.37
C LEU A 374 6.67 17.49 -20.74
N PRO A 375 7.61 16.79 -21.41
CA PRO A 375 7.31 16.02 -22.61
C PRO A 375 6.14 15.07 -22.40
N SER A 376 5.39 14.80 -23.46
CA SER A 376 4.32 13.80 -23.40
C SER A 376 4.89 12.40 -23.14
N GLY A 377 4.08 11.51 -22.60
CA GLY A 377 4.52 10.14 -22.36
C GLY A 377 4.81 9.39 -23.66
N THR A 378 4.14 9.76 -24.77
CA THR A 378 4.45 9.23 -26.10
C THR A 378 5.83 9.68 -26.58
N GLU A 379 6.19 10.94 -26.39
CA GLU A 379 7.51 11.46 -26.75
C GLU A 379 8.61 10.76 -25.94
N ILE A 380 8.38 10.53 -24.64
CA ILE A 380 9.31 9.78 -23.79
C ILE A 380 9.45 8.33 -24.25
N ALA A 381 8.35 7.65 -24.57
CA ALA A 381 8.37 6.29 -25.07
C ALA A 381 9.14 6.18 -26.40
N GLU A 382 8.96 7.13 -27.32
CA GLU A 382 9.71 7.21 -28.58
C GLU A 382 11.21 7.45 -28.34
N ARG A 383 11.57 8.37 -27.43
CA ARG A 383 12.97 8.61 -27.05
C ARG A 383 13.61 7.35 -26.46
N LEU A 384 12.91 6.63 -25.58
CA LEU A 384 13.39 5.38 -25.00
C LEU A 384 13.61 4.30 -26.06
N LYS A 385 12.71 4.20 -27.05
CA LYS A 385 12.85 3.28 -28.18
C LYS A 385 14.11 3.57 -29.01
N ASN A 386 14.49 4.84 -29.14
CA ASN A 386 15.63 5.28 -29.96
C ASN A 386 16.97 5.28 -29.21
N ALA A 387 16.95 5.49 -27.89
CA ALA A 387 18.17 5.66 -27.09
C ALA A 387 18.98 4.36 -26.92
N ASN A 388 18.41 3.18 -27.17
CA ASN A 388 19.01 1.85 -27.01
C ASN A 388 19.63 1.53 -25.63
N ASN A 389 19.49 2.41 -24.64
CA ASN A 389 20.01 2.21 -23.28
C ASN A 389 19.10 1.32 -22.42
N ILE A 390 17.78 1.37 -22.66
CA ILE A 390 16.76 0.61 -21.91
C ILE A 390 15.81 0.01 -22.94
N ALA A 391 15.73 -1.31 -23.01
CA ALA A 391 14.77 -2.00 -23.86
C ALA A 391 13.34 -1.75 -23.35
N LEU A 392 12.40 -1.43 -24.24
CA LEU A 392 10.99 -1.21 -23.84
C LEU A 392 10.38 -2.44 -23.15
N SER A 393 10.82 -3.65 -23.51
CA SER A 393 10.42 -4.92 -22.88
C SER A 393 10.79 -5.02 -21.39
N ASP A 394 11.80 -4.27 -20.96
CA ASP A 394 12.33 -4.31 -19.59
C ASP A 394 11.70 -3.24 -18.70
N ILE A 395 10.92 -2.34 -19.29
CA ILE A 395 10.18 -1.31 -18.57
C ILE A 395 8.90 -1.96 -18.09
N GLU A 396 8.55 -1.82 -16.81
CA GLU A 396 7.27 -2.24 -16.26
C GLU A 396 6.21 -1.15 -16.45
N GLU A 397 6.58 0.10 -16.12
CA GLU A 397 5.71 1.27 -16.21
C GLU A 397 6.53 2.55 -16.47
N LEU A 398 5.91 3.51 -17.17
CA LEU A 398 6.40 4.88 -17.29
C LEU A 398 5.56 5.79 -16.39
N VAL A 399 6.21 6.43 -15.41
CA VAL A 399 5.53 7.17 -14.34
C VAL A 399 5.99 8.61 -14.30
N LEU A 400 5.03 9.54 -14.25
CA LEU A 400 5.29 10.90 -13.83
C LEU A 400 5.37 10.93 -12.30
N GLY A 401 6.45 11.50 -11.74
CA GLY A 401 6.69 11.54 -10.31
C GLY A 401 7.47 12.79 -9.90
N TYR A 402 7.81 12.88 -8.62
CA TYR A 402 8.71 13.91 -8.10
C TYR A 402 10.08 13.33 -7.78
N TYR A 403 11.14 13.99 -8.22
CA TYR A 403 12.48 13.78 -7.69
C TYR A 403 12.71 14.72 -6.51
N LEU A 404 12.81 14.16 -5.31
CA LEU A 404 13.05 14.91 -4.09
C LEU A 404 14.56 15.12 -3.87
N THR A 405 14.92 16.37 -3.67
CA THR A 405 16.26 16.81 -3.25
C THR A 405 16.16 17.60 -1.94
N GLN A 406 17.26 17.67 -1.21
CA GLN A 406 17.32 18.34 0.09
C GLN A 406 18.43 19.39 0.10
N ASN A 407 18.13 20.55 0.67
CA ASN A 407 19.12 21.48 1.21
C ASN A 407 19.12 21.37 2.75
N GLN A 408 20.19 20.81 3.31
CA GLN A 408 20.31 20.57 4.75
C GLN A 408 20.54 21.87 5.54
N GLU A 409 21.22 22.87 4.97
CA GLU A 409 21.51 24.14 5.66
C GLU A 409 20.25 24.96 5.89
N LEU A 410 19.34 24.93 4.92
CA LEU A 410 18.08 25.66 4.97
C LEU A 410 16.92 24.83 5.51
N ASN A 411 17.12 23.53 5.76
CA ASN A 411 16.05 22.56 6.08
C ASN A 411 14.88 22.61 5.08
N ILE A 412 15.23 22.58 3.80
CA ILE A 412 14.28 22.69 2.69
C ILE A 412 14.33 21.44 1.81
N PHE A 413 13.16 20.99 1.39
CA PHE A 413 12.96 19.97 0.37
C PHE A 413 12.44 20.56 -0.93
N THR A 414 13.03 20.16 -2.05
CA THR A 414 12.58 20.54 -3.39
C THR A 414 12.11 19.30 -4.15
N PHE A 415 10.89 19.37 -4.66
CA PHE A 415 10.21 18.33 -5.42
C PHE A 415 10.16 18.74 -6.89
N GLU A 416 11.08 18.20 -7.68
CA GLU A 416 11.18 18.47 -9.11
C GLU A 416 10.36 17.43 -9.90
N PRO A 417 9.34 17.82 -10.67
CA PRO A 417 8.54 16.86 -11.42
C PRO A 417 9.37 16.28 -12.58
N CYS A 418 9.37 14.95 -12.72
CA CYS A 418 10.24 14.22 -13.64
C CYS A 418 9.55 12.95 -14.15
N TRP A 419 10.01 12.45 -15.29
CA TRP A 419 9.64 11.11 -15.76
C TRP A 419 10.55 10.03 -15.16
N PHE A 420 9.95 8.90 -14.84
CA PHE A 420 10.61 7.73 -14.27
C PHE A 420 10.23 6.47 -15.02
N VAL A 421 11.20 5.59 -15.21
CA VAL A 421 10.97 4.19 -15.61
C VAL A 421 10.94 3.33 -14.36
N ILE A 422 9.93 2.49 -14.23
CA ILE A 422 9.92 1.40 -13.25
C ILE A 422 10.42 0.13 -13.91
N ARG A 423 11.39 -0.54 -13.29
CA ARG A 423 12.00 -1.79 -13.76
C ARG A 423 12.38 -2.64 -12.55
N ASN A 424 11.90 -3.88 -12.51
CA ASN A 424 12.13 -4.82 -11.41
C ASN A 424 11.79 -4.21 -10.03
N GLY A 425 10.70 -3.44 -9.94
CA GLY A 425 10.30 -2.73 -8.71
C GLY A 425 11.20 -1.55 -8.29
N THR A 426 12.22 -1.22 -9.07
CA THR A 426 13.10 -0.05 -8.87
C THR A 426 12.77 1.06 -9.85
N TRP A 427 13.09 2.29 -9.50
CA TRP A 427 12.84 3.47 -10.33
C TRP A 427 14.15 3.98 -10.94
N ILE A 428 14.07 4.49 -12.16
CA ILE A 428 15.16 5.17 -12.86
C ILE A 428 14.64 6.53 -13.31
N LYS A 429 15.25 7.60 -12.82
CA LYS A 429 14.95 8.97 -13.28
C LYS A 429 15.41 9.11 -14.73
N LEU A 430 14.51 9.56 -15.61
CA LEU A 430 14.86 9.84 -16.99
C LEU A 430 15.50 11.23 -17.09
N THR A 431 16.80 11.25 -17.30
CA THR A 431 17.56 12.47 -17.62
C THR A 431 17.85 12.54 -19.12
N PRO A 432 18.24 13.71 -19.65
CA PRO A 432 18.68 13.81 -21.04
C PRO A 432 19.78 12.79 -21.40
N GLU A 433 20.72 12.48 -20.50
CA GLU A 433 21.76 11.48 -20.78
C GLU A 433 21.18 10.07 -20.96
N VAL A 434 20.22 9.68 -20.10
CA VAL A 434 19.56 8.36 -20.19
C VAL A 434 18.78 8.23 -21.49
N LEU A 435 18.16 9.31 -21.95
CA LEU A 435 17.38 9.40 -23.19
C LEU A 435 18.24 9.60 -24.46
N GLY A 436 19.57 9.56 -24.35
CA GLY A 436 20.48 9.70 -25.49
C GLY A 436 20.61 11.14 -26.03
N GLY A 437 20.29 12.15 -25.22
CA GLY A 437 20.42 13.56 -25.56
C GLY A 437 21.87 14.08 -25.46
N VAL A 438 22.27 14.91 -26.42
CA VAL A 438 23.53 15.66 -26.36
C VAL A 438 23.43 16.71 -25.24
N LYS A 439 24.47 16.81 -24.39
CA LYS A 439 24.63 17.93 -23.45
C LYS A 439 24.58 19.24 -24.24
N ASN A 440 23.50 19.99 -24.18
CA ASN A 440 23.56 21.42 -24.45
C ASN A 440 24.23 22.05 -23.24
N GLY A 441 25.56 22.05 -23.25
CA GLY A 441 26.38 22.74 -22.26
C GLY A 441 26.23 24.24 -22.43
N LEU A 442 25.38 24.83 -21.58
CA LEU A 442 25.47 26.20 -21.10
C LEU A 442 24.94 26.18 -19.66
N GLU A 443 25.78 25.69 -18.75
CA GLU A 443 25.86 26.22 -17.39
C GLU A 443 27.10 27.13 -17.32
#